data_AF-A0AAP7DKH5-F1
#
_entry.id   AF-A0AAP7DKH5-F1
#
_cell.length_a   1.000
_cell.length_b   1.000
_cell.length_c   1.000
_cell.angle_alpha   90.00
_cell.angle_beta   90.00
_cell.angle_gamma   90.00
#
_symmetry.space_group_name_H-M   'P 1'
#
loop_
_entity.id
_entity.type
_entity.pdbx_description
1 polymer ?
#
loop_
_entity_poly.entity_id
_entity_poly.type
_entity_poly.pdbx_seq_one_letter_code
_entity_poly.pdbx_strand_id
1 'polypeptide(L)' 'MKSRRHTPYTKFKAYLDETGVKQKELAHLLGKSTSALNQNLNGTGGDFSVAELRLICATFKISADEYFLRPEVSK' A
#
# COMPACT_ATOMS: atom_id res chain seq x y z
N MET A 1 -7.57 15.90 -12.55
CA MET A 1 -7.36 14.47 -12.18
C MET A 1 -5.87 14.26 -11.97
N LYS A 2 -5.43 13.68 -10.85
CA LYS A 2 -4.02 13.29 -10.69
C LYS A 2 -3.74 12.07 -11.57
N SER A 3 -2.74 12.15 -12.43
CA SER A 3 -2.30 11.01 -13.26
C SER A 3 -1.78 9.89 -12.37
N ARG A 4 -2.18 8.65 -12.65
CA ARG A 4 -1.70 7.48 -11.91
C ARG A 4 -0.28 7.13 -12.37
N ARG A 5 0.62 6.85 -11.41
CA ARG A 5 2.01 6.43 -11.64
C ARG A 5 2.17 4.91 -11.59
N HIS A 6 1.33 4.25 -10.81
CA HIS A 6 1.17 2.80 -10.80
C HIS A 6 -0.31 2.48 -10.52
N THR A 7 -0.73 1.25 -10.74
CA THR A 7 -2.12 0.89 -10.48
C THR A 7 -2.35 0.66 -8.98
N PRO A 8 -3.51 1.07 -8.44
CA PRO A 8 -3.72 1.15 -6.99
C PRO A 8 -3.59 -0.21 -6.30
N TYR A 9 -3.23 -0.16 -5.02
CA TYR A 9 -3.15 -1.33 -4.13
C TYR A 9 -4.53 -1.69 -3.58
N THR A 10 -5.46 -2.06 -4.45
CA THR A 10 -6.87 -2.29 -4.10
C THR A 10 -7.06 -3.37 -3.04
N LYS A 11 -6.30 -4.47 -3.12
CA LYS A 11 -6.38 -5.56 -2.14
C LYS A 11 -5.88 -5.13 -0.76
N PHE A 12 -4.76 -4.41 -0.70
CA PHE A 12 -4.26 -3.88 0.57
C PHE A 12 -5.18 -2.80 1.15
N LYS A 13 -5.80 -1.96 0.31
CA LYS A 13 -6.83 -1.02 0.77
C LYS A 13 -8.02 -1.74 1.42
N ALA A 14 -8.53 -2.79 0.78
CA ALA A 14 -9.63 -3.60 1.33
C ALA A 14 -9.23 -4.21 2.70
N TYR A 15 -8.02 -4.74 2.82
CA TYR A 15 -7.50 -5.25 4.09
C TYR A 15 -7.52 -4.20 5.20
N LEU A 16 -7.08 -2.96 4.93
CA LEU A 16 -7.08 -1.89 5.92
C LEU A 16 -8.51 -1.54 6.38
N ASP A 17 -9.46 -1.52 5.44
CA ASP A 17 -10.87 -1.24 5.74
C ASP A 17 -11.51 -2.39 6.56
N GLU A 18 -11.27 -3.65 6.17
CA GLU A 18 -11.80 -4.86 6.83
C GLU A 18 -11.25 -5.05 8.24
N THR A 19 -9.97 -4.73 8.45
CA THR A 19 -9.30 -4.87 9.76
C THR A 19 -9.44 -3.64 10.66
N GLY A 20 -10.01 -2.55 10.15
CA GLY A 20 -10.15 -1.28 10.89
C GLY A 20 -8.81 -0.59 11.16
N VAL A 21 -7.75 -0.93 10.42
CA VAL A 21 -6.44 -0.29 10.56
C VAL A 21 -6.54 1.15 10.10
N LYS A 22 -6.35 2.07 11.04
CA LYS A 22 -6.38 3.51 10.76
C LYS A 22 -5.19 3.90 9.89
N GLN A 23 -5.46 4.53 8.74
CA GLN A 23 -4.41 5.04 7.85
C GLN A 23 -3.44 6.00 8.55
N LYS A 24 -3.87 6.71 9.60
CA LYS A 24 -2.99 7.57 10.41
C LYS A 24 -1.90 6.76 11.11
N GLU A 25 -2.25 5.60 11.67
CA GLU A 25 -1.31 4.71 12.36
C GLU A 25 -0.33 4.09 11.38
N LEU A 26 -0.82 3.64 10.22
CA LEU A 26 0.04 3.15 9.15
C LEU A 26 0.99 4.25 8.62
N ALA A 27 0.50 5.48 8.45
CA ALA A 27 1.33 6.59 8.03
C ALA A 27 2.44 6.88 9.05
N HIS A 28 2.11 6.85 10.34
CA HIS A 28 3.07 6.99 11.43
C HIS A 28 4.11 5.87 11.43
N LEU A 29 3.69 4.61 11.26
CA LEU A 29 4.59 3.44 11.14
C LEU A 29 5.60 3.61 10.01
N LEU A 30 5.18 4.20 8.88
CA LEU A 30 6.04 4.41 7.71
C LEU A 30 6.81 5.75 7.74
N GLY A 31 6.64 6.57 8.79
CA GLY A 31 7.24 7.90 8.85
C GLY A 31 6.73 8.86 7.76
N LYS A 32 5.48 8.70 7.31
CA LYS A 32 4.85 9.48 6.23
C LYS A 32 3.70 10.34 6.72
N SER A 33 3.33 11.34 5.93
CA SER A 33 2.03 11.98 6.07
C SER A 33 0.91 11.06 5.58
N THR A 34 -0.31 11.24 6.10
CA THR A 34 -1.50 10.52 5.63
C THR A 34 -1.80 10.78 4.15
N SER A 35 -1.46 11.97 3.65
CA SER A 35 -1.58 12.32 2.24
C SER A 35 -0.61 11.51 1.38
N ALA A 36 0.67 11.41 1.80
CA ALA A 36 1.67 10.61 1.08
C ALA A 36 1.28 9.12 1.05
N LEU A 37 0.86 8.55 2.18
CA LEU A 37 0.34 7.19 2.24
C LEU A 37 -0.85 7.00 1.28
N ASN A 38 -1.81 7.93 1.27
CA ASN A 38 -2.94 7.85 0.34
C ASN A 38 -2.51 7.92 -1.13
N GLN A 39 -1.47 8.68 -1.45
CA GLN A 39 -0.93 8.73 -2.80
C GLN A 39 -0.25 7.41 -3.19
N ASN A 40 0.48 6.76 -2.27
CA ASN A 40 1.00 5.40 -2.46
C ASN A 40 -0.16 4.41 -2.72
N LEU A 41 -1.16 4.35 -1.83
CA LEU A 41 -2.29 3.43 -1.94
C LEU A 41 -3.09 3.60 -3.24
N ASN A 42 -3.33 4.84 -3.65
CA ASN A 42 -4.12 5.17 -4.83
C ASN A 42 -3.31 5.22 -6.14
N GLY A 43 -2.00 4.98 -6.08
CA GLY A 43 -1.12 5.03 -7.23
C GLY A 43 -0.99 6.43 -7.86
N THR A 44 -1.21 7.49 -7.08
CA THR A 44 -1.12 8.90 -7.55
C THR A 44 0.13 9.62 -7.03
N GLY A 45 1.03 8.87 -6.39
CA GLY A 45 2.35 9.31 -5.93
C GLY A 45 3.43 8.28 -6.25
N GLY A 46 4.52 8.30 -5.49
CA GLY A 46 5.54 7.26 -5.58
C GLY A 46 5.00 5.89 -5.16
N ASP A 47 5.77 4.84 -5.43
CA ASP A 47 5.46 3.51 -4.96
C ASP A 47 5.95 3.30 -3.51
N PHE A 48 5.56 2.19 -2.86
CA PHE A 48 6.17 1.76 -1.62
C PHE A 48 7.60 1.29 -1.87
N SER A 49 8.53 1.70 -1.01
CA SER A 49 9.89 1.15 -1.07
C SER A 49 9.89 -0.31 -0.58
N VAL A 50 10.91 -1.08 -0.95
CA VAL A 50 11.08 -2.47 -0.48
C VAL A 50 11.14 -2.52 1.06
N ALA A 51 11.76 -1.54 1.71
CA ALA A 51 11.82 -1.45 3.16
C ALA A 51 10.43 -1.22 3.79
N GLU A 52 9.62 -0.35 3.17
CA GLU A 52 8.24 -0.11 3.59
C GLU A 52 7.37 -1.36 3.44
N LEU A 53 7.48 -2.06 2.30
CA LEU A 53 6.75 -3.32 2.08
C LEU A 53 7.15 -4.38 3.12
N ARG A 54 8.44 -4.53 3.42
CA ARG A 54 8.92 -5.45 4.47
C ARG A 54 8.33 -5.11 5.83
N LEU A 55 8.31 -3.82 6.19
CA LEU A 55 7.73 -3.36 7.46
C LEU A 55 6.23 -3.67 7.53
N ILE A 56 5.48 -3.31 6.49
CA ILE A 56 4.04 -3.59 6.38
C ILE A 56 3.77 -5.10 6.54
N CYS A 57 4.46 -5.94 5.76
CA CYS A 57 4.28 -7.38 5.79
C CYS A 57 4.62 -7.96 7.18
N ALA A 58 5.69 -7.49 7.81
CA ALA A 58 6.09 -7.94 9.15
C ALA A 58 5.10 -7.54 10.24
N THR A 59 4.53 -6.33 10.16
CA THR A 59 3.54 -5.79 11.11
C THR A 59 2.20 -6.49 11.00
N PHE A 60 1.68 -6.69 9.78
CA PHE A 60 0.35 -7.24 9.54
C PHE A 60 0.33 -8.75 9.30
N LYS A 61 1.50 -9.39 9.26
CA LYS A 61 1.67 -10.83 8.95
C LYS A 61 1.01 -11.23 7.62
N ILE A 62 1.14 -10.35 6.61
CA ILE A 62 0.62 -10.56 5.26
C ILE A 62 1.76 -10.78 4.26
N SER A 63 1.46 -11.35 3.09
CA SER A 63 2.46 -11.57 2.05
C SER A 63 2.56 -10.44 1.04
N ALA A 64 3.80 -10.12 0.62
CA ALA A 64 4.03 -9.11 -0.41
C ALA A 64 3.48 -9.54 -1.78
N ASP A 65 3.63 -10.82 -2.12
CA ASP A 65 3.11 -11.37 -3.38
C ASP A 65 1.59 -11.24 -3.47
N GLU A 66 0.92 -11.48 -2.34
CA GLU A 66 -0.52 -11.54 -2.30
C GLU A 66 -1.14 -10.14 -2.41
N TYR A 67 -0.54 -9.14 -1.77
CA TYR A 67 -1.14 -7.81 -1.58
C TYR A 67 -0.56 -6.71 -2.48
N PHE A 68 0.67 -6.87 -2.97
CA PHE A 68 1.40 -5.82 -3.68
C PHE A 68 1.92 -6.25 -5.06
N LEU A 69 2.18 -7.53 -5.28
CA LEU A 69 2.54 -8.01 -6.61
C LEU A 69 1.29 -8.36 -7.40
N ARG A 70 1.30 -8.06 -8.69
CA ARG A 70 0.31 -8.61 -9.61
C ARG A 70 0.85 -9.94 -10.11
N PRO A 71 0.02 -11.00 -10.18
CA PRO A 71 0.35 -12.08 -11.09
C PRO A 71 0.43 -11.46 -12.48
N GLU A 72 1.59 -11.59 -13.14
CA GLU A 72 1.70 -11.28 -14.55
C GLU A 72 0.74 -12.22 -15.29
N VAL A 73 -0.45 -11.72 -15.59
CA VAL A 73 -1.26 -12.36 -16.64
C VAL A 73 -0.55 -12.01 -17.94
N SER A 74 0.25 -12.94 -18.46
CA SER A 74 0.71 -12.87 -19.84
C SER A 74 -0.50 -12.59 -20.72
N LYS A 75 -0.46 -11.48 -21.46
CA LYS A 75 -1.43 -11.17 -22.51
C LYS A 75 -1.24 -12.09 -23.69
#